data_AF-A0A2D4MDE7-F1
#
_entry.id   AF-A0A2D4MDE7-F1
#
_cell.length_a   1.000
_cell.length_b   1.000
_cell.length_c   1.000
_cell.angle_alpha   90.00
_cell.angle_beta   90.00
_cell.angle_gamma   90.00
#
_symmetry.space_group_name_H-M   'P 1'
#
loop_
_entity.id
_entity.type
_entity.pdbx_description
1 polymer ?
#
loop_
_entity_poly.entity_id
_entity_poly.type
_entity_poly.pdbx_seq_one_letter_code
_entity_poly.pdbx_strand_id
1 'polypeptide(L)'
;ETSTSSFEHKWMVIQTLTRISADAQCVVDIYVNYDCDLNAANIFERLVNDLSKIAQGRSGHELGMTPLQELSLRKKGLECLVSVLKCMVEWSKDLYVNPNHQASLGPDKPSDQEIGEGRCLDIGGRRSSASSLDSTVSSGIGSVGIQSAIVDDPEQCEVIKQQKEIIEHGIELFNKKSKRGLQYLQEQGMLGEAAEDIAQFLHQEERLCSSQAGEFLGDSNKFNKEVMYAYVDLLDFCGRDFVSALRIFLEGFRLPGEAQKIDRLMEKFAARYIECNQG
;
A
#
# COMPACT_ATOMS: atom_id res chain seq x y z
N GLU A 1 -1.20 -13.88 -10.02
CA GLU A 1 -2.22 -14.06 -11.07
C GLU A 1 -2.75 -15.48 -11.02
N THR A 2 -4.06 -15.67 -10.80
CA THR A 2 -4.73 -16.95 -11.02
C THR A 2 -5.06 -17.06 -12.51
N SER A 3 -4.30 -17.89 -13.22
CA SER A 3 -4.39 -18.15 -14.67
C SER A 3 -5.65 -18.92 -15.10
N THR A 4 -6.72 -18.87 -14.30
CA THR A 4 -7.92 -19.71 -14.43
C THR A 4 -9.24 -18.93 -14.42
N SER A 5 -9.21 -17.59 -14.50
CA SER A 5 -10.44 -16.77 -14.48
C SER A 5 -11.13 -16.73 -15.86
N SER A 6 -12.45 -16.94 -15.87
CA SER A 6 -13.25 -16.89 -17.09
C SER A 6 -13.33 -15.47 -17.68
N PHE A 7 -13.65 -15.37 -18.97
CA PHE A 7 -13.91 -14.08 -19.63
C PHE A 7 -14.91 -13.23 -18.84
N GLU A 8 -16.03 -13.82 -18.41
CA GLU A 8 -17.08 -13.12 -17.67
C GLU A 8 -16.57 -12.52 -16.34
N HIS A 9 -15.73 -13.26 -15.60
CA HIS A 9 -15.12 -12.73 -14.39
C HIS A 9 -14.20 -11.54 -14.69
N LYS A 10 -13.33 -11.68 -15.69
CA LYS A 10 -12.42 -10.59 -16.11
C LYS A 10 -13.20 -9.36 -16.57
N TRP A 11 -14.26 -9.58 -17.33
CA TRP A 11 -15.15 -8.54 -17.84
C TRP A 11 -15.86 -7.78 -16.71
N MET A 12 -16.40 -8.51 -15.72
CA MET A 12 -17.05 -7.90 -14.55
C MET A 12 -16.07 -7.09 -13.70
N VAL A 13 -14.85 -7.62 -13.50
CA VAL A 13 -13.78 -6.92 -12.76
C VAL A 13 -13.40 -5.63 -13.46
N ILE A 14 -13.09 -5.67 -14.77
CA ILE A 14 -12.66 -4.47 -15.49
C ILE A 14 -13.76 -3.42 -15.58
N GLN A 15 -15.03 -3.83 -15.71
CA GLN A 15 -16.17 -2.91 -15.66
C GLN A 15 -16.30 -2.24 -14.29
N THR A 16 -16.12 -3.00 -13.21
CA THR A 16 -16.18 -2.45 -11.86
C THR A 16 -15.03 -1.49 -11.60
N LEU A 17 -13.81 -1.87 -11.97
CA LEU A 17 -12.63 -1.00 -11.90
C LEU A 17 -12.83 0.28 -12.71
N THR A 18 -13.40 0.21 -13.91
CA THR A 18 -13.70 1.39 -14.73
C THR A 18 -14.63 2.36 -14.01
N ARG A 19 -15.61 1.86 -13.24
CA ARG A 19 -16.53 2.73 -12.48
C ARG A 19 -15.84 3.37 -11.27
N ILE A 20 -15.03 2.61 -10.53
CA ILE A 20 -14.27 3.12 -9.39
C ILE A 20 -13.28 4.20 -9.87
N SER A 21 -12.55 3.90 -10.95
CA SER A 21 -11.59 4.80 -11.57
C SER A 21 -12.20 5.97 -12.36
N ALA A 22 -13.53 6.09 -12.40
CA ALA A 22 -14.19 7.28 -12.96
C ALA A 22 -14.32 8.40 -11.91
N ASP A 23 -14.17 8.09 -10.63
CA ASP A 23 -14.13 9.08 -9.55
C ASP A 23 -12.68 9.45 -9.24
N ALA A 24 -12.33 10.73 -9.41
CA ALA A 24 -10.98 11.19 -9.17
C ALA A 24 -10.57 11.07 -7.70
N GLN A 25 -11.49 11.27 -6.75
CA GLN A 25 -11.17 11.14 -5.32
C GLN A 25 -10.78 9.70 -5.00
N CYS A 26 -11.55 8.72 -5.52
CA CYS A 26 -11.20 7.31 -5.37
C CYS A 26 -9.81 6.99 -5.94
N VAL A 27 -9.44 7.55 -7.11
CA VAL A 27 -8.12 7.30 -7.72
C VAL A 27 -6.99 7.90 -6.87
N VAL A 28 -7.16 9.13 -6.38
CA VAL A 28 -6.19 9.79 -5.49
C VAL A 28 -6.07 9.03 -4.18
N ASP A 29 -7.18 8.63 -3.56
CA ASP A 29 -7.19 7.87 -2.30
C ASP A 29 -6.48 6.52 -2.46
N ILE A 30 -6.67 5.82 -3.59
CA ILE A 30 -5.94 4.58 -3.86
C ILE A 30 -4.44 4.86 -3.94
N TYR A 31 -4.03 5.93 -4.62
CA TYR A 31 -2.61 6.26 -4.75
C TYR A 31 -1.98 6.64 -3.40
N VAL A 32 -2.59 7.58 -2.67
CA VAL A 32 -2.03 8.11 -1.42
C VAL A 32 -2.01 7.04 -0.33
N ASN A 33 -3.10 6.28 -0.15
CA ASN A 33 -3.22 5.32 0.95
C ASN A 33 -2.48 4.00 0.70
N TYR A 34 -2.10 3.69 -0.55
CA TYR A 34 -1.48 2.41 -0.88
C TYR A 34 -0.11 2.56 -1.54
N ASP A 35 0.04 3.41 -2.55
CA ASP A 35 1.32 3.57 -3.26
C ASP A 35 2.30 4.48 -2.48
N CYS A 36 1.80 5.51 -1.79
CA CYS A 36 2.61 6.38 -0.90
C CYS A 36 2.63 5.90 0.58
N ASP A 37 2.50 4.60 0.84
CA ASP A 37 2.75 3.98 2.15
C ASP A 37 3.78 2.85 1.98
N LEU A 38 4.83 2.85 2.82
CA LEU A 38 5.91 1.86 2.82
C LEU A 38 5.43 0.43 3.12
N ASN A 39 4.37 0.29 3.91
CA ASN A 39 3.84 -0.99 4.39
C ASN A 39 2.69 -1.52 3.52
N ALA A 40 2.13 -0.69 2.65
CA ALA A 40 1.02 -1.08 1.79
C ALA A 40 1.50 -1.55 0.41
N ALA A 41 0.67 -2.31 -0.31
CA ALA A 41 0.98 -2.73 -1.67
C ALA A 41 0.82 -1.57 -2.67
N ASN A 42 1.60 -1.53 -3.74
CA ASN A 42 1.42 -0.59 -4.86
C ASN A 42 0.16 -0.91 -5.70
N ILE A 43 -1.03 -0.66 -5.16
CA ILE A 43 -2.31 -1.01 -5.78
C ILE A 43 -2.56 -0.19 -7.05
N PHE A 44 -2.30 1.12 -7.02
CA PHE A 44 -2.53 1.97 -8.18
C PHE A 44 -1.59 1.58 -9.32
N GLU A 45 -0.29 1.41 -9.04
CA GLU A 45 0.68 0.96 -10.05
C GLU A 45 0.30 -0.40 -10.66
N ARG A 46 -0.05 -1.38 -9.82
CA ARG A 46 -0.49 -2.71 -10.28
C ARG A 46 -1.73 -2.61 -11.18
N LEU A 47 -2.73 -1.81 -10.78
CA LEU A 47 -3.94 -1.58 -11.56
C LEU A 47 -3.60 -1.02 -12.95
N VAL A 48 -2.78 0.04 -13.03
CA VAL A 48 -2.39 0.67 -14.29
C VAL A 48 -1.60 -0.30 -15.17
N ASN A 49 -0.66 -1.04 -14.58
CA ASN A 49 0.15 -2.04 -15.28
C ASN A 49 -0.71 -3.18 -15.85
N ASP A 50 -1.67 -3.70 -15.09
CA ASP A 50 -2.53 -4.79 -15.55
C ASP A 50 -3.52 -4.33 -16.62
N LEU A 51 -4.12 -3.14 -16.47
CA LEU A 51 -4.93 -2.53 -17.51
C LEU A 51 -4.13 -2.29 -18.80
N SER A 52 -2.85 -1.89 -18.69
CA SER A 52 -1.94 -1.70 -19.82
C SER A 52 -1.63 -3.03 -20.54
N LYS A 53 -1.33 -4.10 -19.80
CA LYS A 53 -1.14 -5.45 -20.37
C LYS A 53 -2.41 -5.94 -21.07
N ILE A 54 -3.59 -5.73 -20.47
CA ILE A 54 -4.88 -6.07 -21.07
C ILE A 54 -5.08 -5.29 -22.37
N ALA A 55 -4.89 -3.97 -22.38
CA ALA A 55 -5.06 -3.14 -23.57
C ALA A 55 -4.12 -3.56 -24.72
N GLN A 56 -2.89 -3.94 -24.39
CA GLN A 56 -1.89 -4.42 -25.35
C GLN A 56 -2.16 -5.83 -25.88
N GLY A 57 -3.09 -6.60 -25.28
CA GLY A 57 -3.30 -8.00 -25.62
C GLY A 57 -2.13 -8.90 -25.19
N ARG A 58 -1.36 -8.48 -24.17
CA ARG A 58 -0.25 -9.26 -23.60
C ARG A 58 -0.68 -10.23 -22.51
N SER A 59 -1.94 -10.18 -22.08
CA SER A 59 -2.57 -11.29 -21.37
C SER A 59 -2.46 -12.51 -22.28
N GLY A 60 -1.67 -13.51 -21.91
CA GLY A 60 -1.33 -14.65 -22.76
C GLY A 60 -2.56 -15.26 -23.44
N HIS A 61 -2.36 -15.95 -24.56
CA HIS A 61 -3.41 -16.63 -25.32
C HIS A 61 -4.12 -17.66 -24.43
N GLU A 62 -5.08 -17.21 -23.63
CA GLU A 62 -5.72 -18.03 -22.62
C GLU A 62 -6.74 -18.92 -23.31
N LEU A 63 -6.61 -20.22 -23.04
CA LEU A 63 -7.48 -21.26 -23.56
C LEU A 63 -8.94 -20.89 -23.30
N GLY A 64 -9.69 -20.64 -24.37
CA GLY A 64 -11.15 -20.47 -24.33
C GLY A 64 -11.70 -19.07 -24.61
N MET A 65 -10.87 -18.03 -24.77
CA MET A 65 -11.36 -16.73 -25.24
C MET A 65 -11.46 -16.65 -26.76
N THR A 66 -12.59 -16.18 -27.26
CA THR A 66 -12.75 -15.87 -28.69
C THR A 66 -12.01 -14.57 -29.06
N PRO A 67 -11.57 -14.40 -30.32
CA PRO A 67 -10.94 -13.15 -30.76
C PRO A 67 -11.79 -11.89 -30.52
N LEU A 68 -13.12 -12.02 -30.57
CA LEU A 68 -14.06 -10.91 -30.29
C LEU A 68 -14.09 -10.54 -28.80
N GLN A 69 -14.03 -11.53 -27.92
CA GLN A 69 -13.94 -11.33 -26.47
C GLN A 69 -12.61 -10.66 -26.09
N GLU A 70 -11.51 -11.12 -26.69
CA GLU A 70 -10.20 -10.50 -26.48
C GLU A 70 -10.20 -9.03 -26.92
N LEU A 71 -10.72 -8.74 -28.13
CA LEU A 71 -10.84 -7.36 -28.62
C LEU A 71 -11.69 -6.50 -27.66
N SER A 72 -12.78 -7.06 -27.13
CA SER A 72 -13.66 -6.37 -26.19
C SER A 72 -12.91 -6.03 -24.90
N LEU A 73 -12.17 -6.98 -24.32
CA LEU A 73 -11.36 -6.75 -23.12
C LEU A 73 -10.27 -5.70 -23.37
N ARG A 74 -9.56 -5.78 -24.49
CA ARG A 74 -8.54 -4.80 -24.88
C ARG A 74 -9.11 -3.39 -24.97
N LYS A 75 -10.25 -3.24 -25.65
CA LYS A 75 -10.96 -1.96 -25.74
C LYS A 75 -11.35 -1.46 -24.35
N LYS A 76 -11.86 -2.34 -23.49
CA LYS A 76 -12.30 -1.96 -22.15
C LYS A 76 -11.15 -1.56 -21.23
N GLY A 77 -9.99 -2.24 -21.33
CA GLY A 77 -8.77 -1.85 -20.61
C GLY A 77 -8.28 -0.47 -21.04
N LEU A 78 -8.30 -0.19 -22.34
CA LEU A 78 -7.94 1.13 -22.85
C LEU A 78 -8.94 2.21 -22.40
N GLU A 79 -10.24 1.94 -22.44
CA GLU A 79 -11.28 2.85 -21.92
C GLU A 79 -11.05 3.18 -20.44
N CYS A 80 -10.70 2.18 -19.63
CA CYS A 80 -10.41 2.36 -18.21
C CYS A 80 -9.18 3.25 -17.99
N LEU A 81 -8.07 2.98 -18.69
CA LEU A 81 -6.86 3.82 -18.63
C LEU A 81 -7.14 5.27 -19.02
N VAL A 82 -7.93 5.46 -20.08
CA VAL A 82 -8.35 6.80 -20.52
C VAL A 82 -9.24 7.46 -19.47
N SER A 83 -10.11 6.72 -18.78
CA SER A 83 -10.94 7.21 -17.68
C SER A 83 -10.08 7.71 -16.52
N VAL A 84 -9.10 6.91 -16.07
CA VAL A 84 -8.12 7.29 -15.03
C VAL A 84 -7.43 8.60 -15.42
N LEU A 85 -6.90 8.69 -16.64
CA LEU A 85 -6.21 9.91 -17.08
C LEU A 85 -7.15 11.12 -17.14
N LYS A 86 -8.38 10.94 -17.64
CA LYS A 86 -9.36 12.02 -17.73
C LYS A 86 -9.77 12.55 -16.36
N CYS A 87 -10.08 11.67 -15.41
CA CYS A 87 -10.51 12.10 -14.08
C CYS A 87 -9.37 12.80 -13.33
N MET A 88 -8.11 12.35 -13.48
CA MET A 88 -6.94 13.03 -12.91
C MET A 88 -6.68 14.42 -13.54
N VAL A 89 -6.88 14.55 -14.85
CA VAL A 89 -6.81 15.85 -15.54
C VAL A 89 -7.95 16.78 -15.12
N GLU A 90 -9.15 16.26 -14.92
CA GLU A 90 -10.28 17.05 -14.40
C GLU A 90 -10.04 17.52 -12.98
N TRP A 91 -9.61 16.62 -12.08
CA TRP A 91 -9.28 16.92 -10.69
C TRP A 91 -8.15 17.94 -10.55
N SER A 92 -7.08 17.80 -11.35
CA SER A 92 -5.97 18.75 -11.31
C SER A 92 -6.37 20.16 -11.76
N LYS A 93 -7.41 20.35 -12.58
CA LYS A 93 -7.88 21.69 -12.96
C LYS A 93 -8.36 22.47 -11.74
N ASP A 94 -9.01 21.82 -10.78
CA ASP A 94 -9.50 22.48 -9.57
C ASP A 94 -8.34 23.01 -8.69
N LEU A 95 -7.15 22.42 -8.79
CA LEU A 95 -5.92 22.90 -8.13
C LEU A 95 -5.27 24.12 -8.81
N TYR A 96 -5.47 24.31 -10.13
CA TYR A 96 -4.86 25.41 -10.89
C TYR A 96 -5.79 26.62 -11.09
N VAL A 97 -7.04 26.58 -10.61
CA VAL A 97 -7.96 27.72 -10.63
C VAL A 97 -7.75 28.59 -9.37
N ASN A 98 -6.66 29.38 -9.41
CA ASN A 98 -6.45 30.67 -8.73
C ASN A 98 -6.44 30.74 -7.16
N PRO A 99 -5.27 30.97 -6.50
CA PRO A 99 -5.15 31.10 -5.03
C PRO A 99 -5.80 32.33 -4.38
N ASN A 100 -6.33 33.29 -5.16
CA ASN A 100 -6.68 34.63 -4.68
C ASN A 100 -8.18 34.92 -4.48
N HIS A 101 -9.05 33.93 -4.33
CA HIS A 101 -10.48 34.17 -4.07
C HIS A 101 -10.90 34.11 -2.59
N GLN A 102 -9.96 34.22 -1.64
CA GLN A 102 -10.26 34.51 -0.23
C GLN A 102 -9.72 35.89 0.21
N ALA A 103 -10.01 36.93 -0.56
CA ALA A 103 -9.94 38.30 -0.07
C ALA A 103 -11.32 38.94 -0.20
N SER A 104 -12.04 38.89 0.92
CA SER A 104 -13.26 39.62 1.22
C SER A 104 -13.17 41.08 0.74
N LEU A 105 -14.03 41.46 -0.20
CA LEU A 105 -14.47 42.84 -0.38
C LEU A 105 -16.00 42.83 -0.34
N GLY A 106 -16.54 43.62 0.58
CA GLY A 106 -17.90 43.55 1.09
C GLY A 106 -19.01 43.91 0.09
N PRO A 107 -20.29 43.80 0.53
CA PRO A 107 -21.42 43.98 -0.35
C PRO A 107 -21.74 45.47 -0.52
N ASP A 108 -21.47 46.02 -1.70
CA ASP A 108 -22.07 47.28 -2.12
C ASP A 108 -23.48 47.04 -2.66
N LYS A 109 -24.47 47.62 -1.96
CA LYS A 109 -25.85 47.79 -2.42
C LYS A 109 -25.90 48.71 -3.64
N PRO A 110 -26.94 48.56 -4.48
CA PRO A 110 -27.72 49.73 -4.83
C PRO A 110 -29.23 49.50 -4.62
N SER A 111 -29.91 50.57 -4.24
CA SER A 111 -31.34 50.64 -3.99
C SER A 111 -32.13 51.09 -5.24
N ASP A 112 -33.36 50.59 -5.27
CA ASP A 112 -34.61 51.17 -5.81
C ASP A 112 -35.25 50.64 -7.11
N GLN A 113 -36.57 50.66 -7.02
CA GLN A 113 -37.66 49.89 -7.64
C GLN A 113 -38.00 50.27 -9.10
N GLU A 114 -38.59 49.34 -9.88
CA GLU A 114 -40.00 49.39 -10.33
C GLU A 114 -40.43 48.17 -11.17
N ILE A 115 -41.77 48.01 -11.27
CA ILE A 115 -42.57 46.81 -11.61
C ILE A 115 -42.86 46.67 -13.12
N GLY A 116 -42.96 45.44 -13.65
CA GLY A 116 -43.64 45.18 -14.94
C GLY A 116 -43.51 43.74 -15.48
N GLU A 117 -44.65 43.11 -15.78
CA GLU A 117 -44.84 41.71 -16.23
C GLU A 117 -44.35 41.41 -17.66
N GLY A 118 -43.94 40.16 -17.96
CA GLY A 118 -43.91 39.62 -19.34
C GLY A 118 -42.88 38.53 -19.70
N ARG A 119 -43.33 37.27 -19.76
CA ARG A 119 -42.91 36.06 -20.53
C ARG A 119 -41.45 35.83 -21.06
N CYS A 120 -41.03 34.57 -20.82
CA CYS A 120 -40.34 33.57 -21.70
C CYS A 120 -38.79 33.41 -21.80
N LEU A 121 -38.40 32.14 -21.56
CA LEU A 121 -37.33 31.25 -22.09
C LEU A 121 -35.87 31.28 -21.58
N ASP A 122 -35.51 30.07 -21.06
CA ASP A 122 -34.29 29.26 -21.21
C ASP A 122 -33.12 29.23 -20.19
N ILE A 123 -32.83 27.97 -19.80
CA ILE A 123 -31.55 27.29 -19.53
C ILE A 123 -30.71 27.63 -18.26
N GLY A 124 -30.68 26.65 -17.35
CA GLY A 124 -29.44 26.07 -16.77
C GLY A 124 -28.76 26.76 -15.59
N GLY A 125 -28.53 26.02 -14.47
CA GLY A 125 -27.45 26.37 -13.54
C GLY A 125 -27.65 26.06 -12.05
N ARG A 126 -27.13 24.90 -11.64
CA ARG A 126 -26.42 24.57 -10.38
C ARG A 126 -27.02 24.96 -9.02
N ARG A 127 -27.37 23.89 -8.29
CA ARG A 127 -27.60 23.84 -6.85
C ARG A 127 -26.25 23.62 -6.16
N SER A 128 -25.81 24.57 -5.34
CA SER A 128 -24.75 24.36 -4.34
C SER A 128 -25.42 24.09 -3.01
N SER A 129 -25.27 22.87 -2.49
CA SER A 129 -25.65 22.54 -1.12
C SER A 129 -24.38 22.44 -0.28
N ALA A 130 -24.05 23.51 0.44
CA ALA A 130 -23.08 23.46 1.52
C ALA A 130 -23.75 22.85 2.75
N SER A 131 -23.27 21.70 3.18
CA SER A 131 -23.69 21.07 4.43
C SER A 131 -23.07 21.81 5.62
N SER A 132 -23.94 22.39 6.44
CA SER A 132 -23.67 22.92 7.76
C SER A 132 -23.27 21.81 8.73
N LEU A 133 -22.27 22.07 9.58
CA LEU A 133 -22.28 21.61 10.97
C LEU A 133 -21.36 22.49 11.81
N ASP A 134 -21.98 23.46 12.50
CA ASP A 134 -21.47 24.00 13.75
C ASP A 134 -22.17 23.25 14.88
N SER A 135 -21.40 22.80 15.86
CA SER A 135 -21.92 22.55 17.21
C SER A 135 -20.79 22.59 18.22
N THR A 136 -20.69 23.74 18.89
CA THR A 136 -20.04 23.91 20.19
C THR A 136 -20.89 23.28 21.31
N VAL A 137 -20.28 22.41 22.13
CA VAL A 137 -20.36 22.25 23.60
C VAL A 137 -19.70 20.89 23.94
N SER A 138 -18.93 20.62 25.00
CA SER A 138 -18.26 21.34 26.08
C SER A 138 -17.44 20.28 26.84
N SER A 139 -16.18 20.61 27.16
CA SER A 139 -15.39 20.23 28.35
C SER A 139 -15.25 18.75 28.79
N GLY A 140 -14.01 18.24 28.81
CA GLY A 140 -13.65 17.12 29.70
C GLY A 140 -12.37 16.33 29.34
N ILE A 141 -11.21 16.88 29.68
CA ILE A 141 -9.98 16.18 30.14
C ILE A 141 -9.35 15.13 29.18
N GLY A 142 -8.20 15.52 28.61
CA GLY A 142 -7.01 14.67 28.55
C GLY A 142 -6.96 13.56 27.49
N SER A 143 -6.57 13.90 26.26
CA SER A 143 -5.78 12.98 25.44
C SER A 143 -4.97 13.79 24.43
N VAL A 144 -3.65 13.67 24.51
CA VAL A 144 -2.70 14.19 23.51
C VAL A 144 -2.82 13.30 22.28
N GLY A 145 -3.86 13.54 21.48
CA GLY A 145 -3.94 13.05 20.11
C GLY A 145 -3.14 14.00 19.24
N ILE A 146 -1.93 13.61 18.86
CA ILE A 146 -1.23 14.21 17.72
C ILE A 146 -2.11 13.93 16.50
N GLN A 147 -3.05 14.82 16.23
CA GLN A 147 -3.54 15.02 14.87
C GLN A 147 -2.39 15.69 14.15
N SER A 148 -1.49 14.87 13.61
CA SER A 148 -0.64 15.29 12.51
C SER A 148 -1.62 15.72 11.43
N ALA A 149 -1.82 17.04 11.29
CA ALA A 149 -2.31 17.59 10.05
C ALA A 149 -1.37 17.03 8.98
N ILE A 150 -1.86 16.06 8.20
CA ILE A 150 -1.16 15.57 7.03
C ILE A 150 -1.10 16.79 6.13
N VAL A 151 0.04 17.48 6.17
CA VAL A 151 0.36 18.48 5.18
C VAL A 151 0.60 17.64 3.93
N ASP A 152 -0.35 17.68 2.99
CA ASP A 152 -0.23 17.10 1.66
C ASP A 152 0.95 17.78 0.95
N ASP A 153 2.16 17.33 1.27
CA ASP A 153 3.40 17.78 0.67
C ASP A 153 3.76 16.82 -0.46
N PRO A 154 3.63 17.23 -1.74
CA PRO A 154 3.93 16.38 -2.88
C PRO A 154 5.36 15.82 -2.84
N GLU A 155 6.31 16.56 -2.26
CA GLU A 155 7.70 16.14 -2.13
C GLU A 155 7.83 14.95 -1.16
N GLN A 156 7.02 14.89 -0.10
CA GLN A 156 7.03 13.77 0.84
C GLN A 156 6.48 12.48 0.20
N CYS A 157 5.43 12.56 -0.60
CA CYS A 157 4.89 11.40 -1.34
C CYS A 157 5.94 10.86 -2.32
N GLU A 158 6.69 11.75 -3.00
CA GLU A 158 7.76 11.36 -3.92
C GLU A 158 8.92 10.66 -3.20
N VAL A 159 9.36 11.21 -2.05
CA VAL A 159 10.40 10.59 -1.22
C VAL A 159 9.95 9.22 -0.70
N ILE A 160 8.73 9.11 -0.16
CA ILE A 160 8.19 7.84 0.34
C ILE A 160 8.14 6.81 -0.79
N LYS A 161 7.68 7.20 -1.98
CA LYS A 161 7.63 6.32 -3.13
C LYS A 161 9.02 5.84 -3.54
N GLN A 162 10.01 6.73 -3.59
CA GLN A 162 11.38 6.35 -3.91
C GLN A 162 11.96 5.37 -2.87
N GLN A 163 11.74 5.63 -1.58
CA GLN A 163 12.16 4.71 -0.51
C GLN A 163 11.49 3.35 -0.65
N LYS A 164 10.19 3.33 -0.97
CA LYS A 164 9.43 2.10 -1.20
C LYS A 164 10.00 1.28 -2.34
N GLU A 165 10.31 1.89 -3.48
CA GLU A 165 10.91 1.21 -4.64
C GLU A 165 12.26 0.56 -4.28
N ILE A 166 13.08 1.24 -3.47
CA ILE A 166 14.34 0.69 -2.96
C ILE A 166 14.07 -0.53 -2.07
N ILE A 167 13.13 -0.43 -1.12
CA ILE A 167 12.79 -1.53 -0.22
C ILE A 167 12.27 -2.74 -1.02
N GLU A 168 11.37 -2.52 -1.98
CA GLU A 168 10.84 -3.57 -2.85
C GLU A 168 11.94 -4.26 -3.64
N HIS A 169 12.87 -3.49 -4.23
CA HIS A 169 14.01 -4.08 -4.93
C HIS A 169 14.93 -4.87 -4.00
N GLY A 170 15.17 -4.38 -2.79
CA GLY A 170 15.95 -5.08 -1.77
C GLY A 170 15.33 -6.41 -1.34
N ILE A 171 14.01 -6.46 -1.18
CA ILE A 171 13.25 -7.68 -0.90
C ILE A 171 13.36 -8.68 -2.06
N GLU A 172 13.24 -8.22 -3.32
CA GLU A 172 13.43 -9.09 -4.48
C GLU A 172 14.84 -9.69 -4.53
N LEU A 173 15.86 -8.89 -4.21
CA LEU A 173 17.23 -9.34 -4.11
C LEU A 173 17.41 -10.33 -2.95
N PHE A 174 16.81 -10.07 -1.80
CA PHE A 174 16.83 -10.97 -0.65
C PHE A 174 16.22 -12.33 -1.00
N ASN A 175 15.06 -12.32 -1.66
CA ASN A 175 14.33 -13.52 -2.07
C ASN A 175 15.11 -14.37 -3.10
N LYS A 176 16.06 -13.78 -3.81
CA LYS A 176 17.01 -14.50 -4.67
C LYS A 176 18.27 -14.94 -3.92
N LYS A 177 18.84 -14.04 -3.11
CA LYS A 177 20.04 -14.23 -2.30
C LYS A 177 20.01 -13.29 -1.08
N SER A 178 19.73 -13.84 0.11
CA SER A 178 19.51 -13.07 1.34
C SER A 178 20.62 -12.05 1.63
N LYS A 179 21.90 -12.47 1.55
CA LYS A 179 23.06 -11.60 1.82
C LYS A 179 23.14 -10.40 0.86
N ARG A 180 22.77 -10.56 -0.40
CA ARG A 180 22.80 -9.48 -1.40
C ARG A 180 21.66 -8.48 -1.18
N GLY A 181 20.48 -8.97 -0.79
CA GLY A 181 19.35 -8.10 -0.46
C GLY A 181 19.63 -7.21 0.75
N LEU A 182 20.15 -7.81 1.83
CA LEU A 182 20.52 -7.06 3.04
C LEU A 182 21.60 -6.02 2.77
N GLN A 183 22.67 -6.40 2.05
CA GLN A 183 23.73 -5.48 1.68
C GLN A 183 23.20 -4.29 0.87
N TYR A 184 22.34 -4.55 -0.12
CA TYR A 184 21.75 -3.48 -0.92
C TYR A 184 20.91 -2.52 -0.06
N LEU A 185 20.06 -3.04 0.83
CA LEU A 185 19.26 -2.20 1.72
C LEU A 185 20.12 -1.35 2.66
N GLN A 186 21.24 -1.89 3.14
CA GLN A 186 22.21 -1.17 3.97
C GLN A 186 22.92 -0.06 3.20
N GLU A 187 23.39 -0.35 1.98
CA GLU A 187 24.05 0.63 1.10
C GLU A 187 23.11 1.79 0.72
N GLN A 188 21.81 1.53 0.61
CA GLN A 188 20.80 2.55 0.33
C GLN A 188 20.29 3.27 1.60
N GLY A 189 20.80 2.91 2.80
CA GLY A 189 20.40 3.50 4.07
C GLY A 189 18.98 3.15 4.53
N MET A 190 18.38 2.08 3.97
CA MET A 190 17.05 1.60 4.32
C MET A 190 17.06 0.54 5.44
N LEU A 191 18.25 0.02 5.79
CA LEU A 191 18.42 -0.99 6.83
C LEU A 191 19.72 -0.76 7.59
N GLY A 192 19.70 -0.93 8.92
CA GLY A 192 20.89 -0.86 9.74
C GLY A 192 21.83 -2.06 9.58
N GLU A 193 23.08 -1.91 10.03
CA GLU A 193 24.10 -2.96 9.97
C GLU A 193 24.08 -3.87 11.21
N ALA A 194 23.39 -3.47 12.27
CA ALA A 194 23.34 -4.23 13.52
C ALA A 194 22.49 -5.49 13.37
N ALA A 195 22.80 -6.50 14.18
CA ALA A 195 22.09 -7.77 14.13
C ALA A 195 20.61 -7.62 14.51
N GLU A 196 20.33 -6.70 15.42
CA GLU A 196 19.01 -6.32 15.91
C GLU A 196 18.16 -5.67 14.82
N ASP A 197 18.75 -4.78 14.01
CA ASP A 197 18.05 -4.10 12.92
C ASP A 197 17.60 -5.11 11.85
N ILE A 198 18.49 -6.05 11.50
CA ILE A 198 18.17 -7.12 10.55
C ILE A 198 17.12 -8.06 11.14
N ALA A 199 17.23 -8.41 12.42
CA ALA A 199 16.24 -9.26 13.08
C ALA A 199 14.84 -8.61 13.09
N GLN A 200 14.76 -7.30 13.35
CA GLN A 200 13.50 -6.56 13.27
C GLN A 200 12.96 -6.52 11.84
N PHE A 201 13.81 -6.27 10.85
CA PHE A 201 13.42 -6.31 9.43
C PHE A 201 12.84 -7.67 9.03
N LEU A 202 13.46 -8.77 9.46
CA LEU A 202 12.96 -10.12 9.18
C LEU A 202 11.61 -10.43 9.85
N HIS A 203 11.24 -9.74 10.93
CA HIS A 203 9.92 -9.85 11.58
C HIS A 203 8.86 -8.96 10.94
N GLN A 204 9.25 -7.75 10.52
CA GLN A 204 8.32 -6.74 10.00
C GLN A 204 7.94 -7.01 8.54
N GLU A 205 8.86 -7.53 7.73
CA GLU A 205 8.65 -7.65 6.29
C GLU A 205 8.07 -9.01 5.86
N GLU A 206 6.74 -9.10 5.84
CA GLU A 206 6.00 -10.31 5.45
C GLU A 206 6.25 -10.74 3.99
N ARG A 207 6.72 -9.84 3.11
CA ARG A 207 7.00 -10.15 1.69
C ARG A 207 8.30 -10.95 1.49
N LEU A 208 9.07 -11.18 2.55
CA LEU A 208 10.27 -12.01 2.48
C LEU A 208 9.91 -13.48 2.23
N CYS A 209 10.74 -14.14 1.42
CA CYS A 209 10.62 -15.56 1.19
C CYS A 209 10.97 -16.32 2.47
N SER A 210 9.96 -16.94 3.09
CA SER A 210 10.09 -17.71 4.33
C SER A 210 11.19 -18.78 4.29
N SER A 211 11.45 -19.35 3.11
CA SER A 211 12.55 -20.32 2.93
C SER A 211 13.93 -19.65 2.91
N GLN A 212 14.07 -18.47 2.31
CA GLN A 212 15.32 -17.70 2.32
C GLN A 212 15.62 -17.11 3.70
N ALA A 213 14.59 -16.70 4.44
CA ALA A 213 14.72 -16.25 5.83
C ALA A 213 15.23 -17.39 6.73
N GLY A 214 14.61 -18.57 6.65
CA GLY A 214 15.03 -19.74 7.43
C GLY A 214 16.44 -20.23 7.10
N GLU A 215 16.81 -20.21 5.82
CA GLU A 215 18.16 -20.52 5.35
C GLU A 215 19.21 -19.52 5.89
N PHE A 216 18.87 -18.23 5.90
CA PHE A 216 19.74 -17.18 6.44
C PHE A 216 19.91 -17.27 7.97
N LEU A 217 18.83 -17.50 8.71
CA LEU A 217 18.85 -17.65 10.18
C LEU A 217 19.56 -18.93 10.62
N GLY A 218 19.50 -19.99 9.80
CA GLY A 218 20.17 -21.26 10.08
C GLY A 218 21.67 -21.30 9.75
N ASP A 219 22.20 -20.30 9.04
CA ASP A 219 23.60 -20.28 8.57
C ASP A 219 24.61 -20.38 9.76
N SER A 220 25.73 -21.03 9.52
CA SER A 220 26.81 -21.25 10.50
C SER A 220 27.70 -20.04 10.72
N ASN A 221 27.62 -19.03 9.85
CA ASN A 221 28.37 -17.78 9.96
C ASN A 221 28.07 -17.04 11.28
N LYS A 222 29.10 -16.41 11.87
CA LYS A 222 29.01 -15.71 13.15
C LYS A 222 27.93 -14.63 13.15
N PHE A 223 27.91 -13.77 12.14
CA PHE A 223 26.92 -12.69 12.02
C PHE A 223 25.49 -13.23 11.89
N ASN A 224 25.29 -14.28 11.09
CA ASN A 224 23.99 -14.92 10.93
C ASN A 224 23.45 -15.49 12.26
N LYS A 225 24.34 -16.02 13.10
CA LYS A 225 23.98 -16.50 14.44
C LYS A 225 23.57 -15.36 15.37
N GLU A 226 24.28 -14.24 15.33
CA GLU A 226 23.94 -13.05 16.10
C GLU A 226 22.56 -12.53 15.70
N VAL A 227 22.28 -12.43 14.39
CA VAL A 227 20.94 -12.06 13.89
C VAL A 227 19.89 -13.08 14.33
N MET A 228 20.18 -14.38 14.26
CA MET A 228 19.25 -15.42 14.70
C MET A 228 18.95 -15.33 16.19
N TYR A 229 19.94 -15.01 17.02
CA TYR A 229 19.74 -14.83 18.45
C TYR A 229 18.84 -13.62 18.71
N ALA A 230 19.14 -12.47 18.10
CA ALA A 230 18.30 -11.28 18.19
C ALA A 230 16.87 -11.55 17.70
N TYR A 231 16.71 -12.29 16.60
CA TYR A 231 15.40 -12.66 16.03
C TYR A 231 14.57 -13.50 17.01
N VAL A 232 15.18 -14.50 17.65
CA VAL A 232 14.51 -15.34 18.66
C VAL A 232 14.20 -14.55 19.93
N ASP A 233 15.08 -13.64 20.33
CA ASP A 233 14.91 -12.84 21.55
C ASP A 233 13.78 -11.80 21.43
N LEU A 234 13.39 -11.43 20.21
CA LEU A 234 12.20 -10.62 19.94
C LEU A 234 10.88 -11.39 20.13
N LEU A 235 10.92 -12.72 20.21
CA LEU A 235 9.73 -13.53 20.46
C LEU A 235 9.45 -13.65 21.96
N ASP A 236 8.18 -13.46 22.32
CA ASP A 236 7.68 -13.65 23.67
C ASP A 236 6.96 -15.00 23.81
N PHE A 237 7.50 -15.87 24.65
CA PHE A 237 6.94 -17.19 24.95
C PHE A 237 6.33 -17.28 26.35
N CYS A 238 6.21 -16.17 27.09
CA CYS A 238 5.72 -16.19 28.47
C CYS A 238 4.29 -16.75 28.57
N GLY A 239 4.11 -17.76 29.42
CA GLY A 239 2.80 -18.38 29.70
C GLY A 239 2.20 -19.12 28.50
N ARG A 240 3.01 -19.43 27.47
CA ARG A 240 2.62 -20.27 26.34
C ARG A 240 3.05 -21.70 26.59
N ASP A 241 2.21 -22.67 26.23
CA ASP A 241 2.64 -24.07 26.20
C ASP A 241 3.68 -24.28 25.07
N PHE A 242 4.44 -25.37 25.18
CA PHE A 242 5.53 -25.67 24.27
C PHE A 242 5.10 -25.70 22.79
N VAL A 243 3.93 -26.28 22.49
CA VAL A 243 3.46 -26.42 21.12
C VAL A 243 3.06 -25.07 20.55
N SER A 244 2.39 -24.23 21.36
CA SER A 244 2.04 -22.86 20.96
C SER A 244 3.28 -22.00 20.73
N ALA A 245 4.27 -22.05 21.62
CA ALA A 245 5.53 -21.33 21.45
C ALA A 245 6.28 -21.78 20.18
N LEU A 246 6.32 -23.09 19.91
CA LEU A 246 6.93 -23.63 18.70
C LEU A 246 6.21 -23.17 17.42
N ARG A 247 4.87 -23.04 17.46
CA ARG A 247 4.11 -22.49 16.33
C ARG A 247 4.48 -21.03 16.05
N ILE A 248 4.54 -20.20 17.09
CA ILE A 248 4.93 -18.78 16.97
C ILE A 248 6.35 -18.69 16.40
N PHE A 249 7.28 -19.50 16.90
CA PHE A 249 8.65 -19.51 16.42
C PHE A 249 8.77 -19.86 14.93
N LEU A 250 7.94 -20.79 14.44
CA LEU A 250 7.97 -21.27 13.06
C LEU A 250 7.02 -20.51 12.12
N GLU A 251 6.36 -19.46 12.58
CA GLU A 251 5.44 -18.67 11.76
C GLU A 251 6.19 -17.77 10.78
N GLY A 252 7.27 -17.13 11.23
CA GLY A 252 8.01 -16.15 10.42
C GLY A 252 8.95 -16.74 9.36
N PHE A 253 9.25 -18.04 9.39
CA PHE A 253 10.13 -18.67 8.41
C PHE A 253 9.90 -20.17 8.25
N ARG A 254 10.39 -20.74 7.15
CA ARG A 254 10.35 -22.19 6.92
C ARG A 254 11.66 -22.82 7.38
N LEU A 255 11.58 -23.89 8.18
CA LEU A 255 12.77 -24.62 8.64
C LEU A 255 13.63 -25.09 7.46
N PRO A 256 14.96 -24.89 7.52
CA PRO A 256 15.89 -25.43 6.52
C PRO A 256 15.93 -26.97 6.61
N GLY A 257 16.29 -27.63 5.52
CA GLY A 257 16.34 -29.10 5.46
C GLY A 257 17.57 -29.74 6.08
N GLU A 258 18.63 -28.95 6.33
CA GLU A 258 19.90 -29.44 6.87
C GLU A 258 19.82 -29.61 8.39
N ALA A 259 20.09 -30.81 8.89
CA ALA A 259 19.99 -31.15 10.31
C ALA A 259 20.80 -30.20 11.21
N GLN A 260 22.00 -29.78 10.80
CA GLN A 260 22.85 -28.87 11.57
C GLN A 260 22.25 -27.46 11.73
N LYS A 261 21.46 -27.01 10.75
CA LYS A 261 20.77 -25.71 10.82
C LYS A 261 19.54 -25.79 11.71
N ILE A 262 18.79 -26.88 11.60
CA ILE A 262 17.63 -27.16 12.46
C ILE A 262 18.09 -27.23 13.92
N ASP A 263 19.13 -28.00 14.22
CA ASP A 263 19.68 -28.17 15.56
C ASP A 263 20.00 -26.83 16.22
N ARG A 264 20.67 -25.94 15.48
CA ARG A 264 21.00 -24.59 15.94
C ARG A 264 19.77 -23.72 16.26
N LEU A 265 18.76 -23.75 15.39
CA LEU A 265 17.52 -23.00 15.58
C LEU A 265 16.75 -23.54 16.79
N MET A 266 16.68 -24.87 16.91
CA MET A 266 16.01 -25.54 18.03
C MET A 266 16.73 -25.30 19.36
N GLU A 267 18.07 -25.26 19.38
CA GLU A 267 18.86 -24.98 20.58
C GLU A 267 18.56 -23.58 21.12
N LYS A 268 18.60 -22.55 20.27
CA LYS A 268 18.28 -21.17 20.69
C LYS A 268 16.80 -21.02 21.05
N PHE A 269 15.88 -21.66 20.32
CA PHE A 269 14.46 -21.70 20.69
C PHE A 269 14.24 -22.31 22.08
N ALA A 270 14.85 -23.46 22.37
CA ALA A 270 14.72 -24.14 23.65
C ALA A 270 15.25 -23.28 24.81
N ALA A 271 16.42 -22.65 24.62
CA ALA A 271 16.98 -21.71 25.59
C ALA A 271 16.00 -20.56 25.89
N ARG A 272 15.47 -19.91 24.84
CA ARG A 272 14.52 -18.81 24.99
C ARG A 272 13.20 -19.23 25.63
N TYR A 273 12.66 -20.40 25.27
CA TYR A 273 11.43 -20.92 25.86
C TYR A 273 11.57 -21.15 27.37
N ILE A 274 12.70 -21.73 27.80
CA ILE A 274 13.01 -21.96 29.22
C ILE A 274 13.22 -20.62 29.94
N GLU A 275 13.91 -19.66 29.33
CA GLU A 275 14.09 -18.31 29.89
C GLU A 275 12.75 -17.60 30.16
N CYS A 276 11.78 -17.71 29.25
CA CYS A 276 10.45 -17.11 29.40
C CYS A 276 9.53 -17.86 30.38
N ASN A 277 9.80 -19.15 30.65
CA ASN A 277 8.91 -20.03 31.42
C ASN A 277 9.65 -20.72 32.56
N GLN A 278 10.41 -19.96 33.35
CA GLN A 278 11.01 -20.43 34.60
C GLN A 278 9.92 -20.62 35.67
N GLY A 279 9.16 -21.71 35.56
CA GLY A 279 8.05 -22.06 36.45
C GLY A 279 7.67 -23.53 36.34
#